data_AF-A0A8J7JPV1-F1
#
_entry.id   AF-A0A8J7JPV1-F1
#
_cell.length_a   1.000
_cell.length_b   1.000
_cell.length_c   1.000
_cell.angle_alpha   90.00
_cell.angle_beta   90.00
_cell.angle_gamma   90.00
#
_symmetry.space_group_name_H-M   'P 1'
#
loop_
_entity.id
_entity.type
_entity.pdbx_description
1 polymer ?
#
loop_
_entity_poly.entity_id
_entity_poly.type
_entity_poly.pdbx_seq_one_letter_code
_entity_poly.pdbx_strand_id
1 'polypeptide(L)' 'MRKRTNLMVKSQKKRLNLDLTPEAYELLQRLANESGKNMAEVLRTGLALYGIAHEESHDGRKLGVVKDDRVIKEILIA' A
#
# COMPACT_ATOMS: atom_id res chain seq x y z
N MET A 1 -34.92 -14.09 -25.56
CA MET A 1 -34.13 -12.95 -25.04
C MET A 1 -34.16 -12.95 -23.51
N ARG A 2 -33.08 -13.35 -22.83
CA ARG A 2 -32.95 -13.20 -21.36
C ARG A 2 -31.99 -12.04 -21.09
N LYS A 3 -32.47 -10.95 -20.51
CA LYS A 3 -31.64 -9.82 -20.08
C LYS A 3 -30.71 -10.32 -18.97
N ARG A 4 -29.41 -10.42 -19.25
CA ARG A 4 -28.38 -10.58 -18.22
C ARG A 4 -28.25 -9.24 -17.51
N THR A 5 -28.89 -9.12 -16.36
CA THR A 5 -28.67 -8.00 -15.45
C THR A 5 -27.26 -8.15 -14.86
N ASN A 6 -26.29 -7.39 -15.37
CA ASN A 6 -25.00 -7.24 -14.72
C ASN A 6 -25.22 -6.49 -13.41
N LEU A 7 -25.29 -7.22 -12.28
CA LEU A 7 -25.01 -6.65 -10.98
C LEU A 7 -23.51 -6.32 -10.93
N MET A 8 -23.15 -5.13 -11.43
CA MET A 8 -21.92 -4.48 -10.97
C MET A 8 -22.11 -4.22 -9.48
N VAL A 9 -21.57 -5.11 -8.65
CA VAL A 9 -21.28 -4.78 -7.26
C VAL A 9 -20.32 -3.60 -7.33
N LYS A 10 -20.85 -2.37 -7.21
CA LYS A 10 -20.02 -1.18 -7.00
C LYS A 10 -19.17 -1.52 -5.78
N SER A 11 -17.86 -1.70 -5.99
CA SER A 11 -16.88 -1.82 -4.91
C SER A 11 -17.21 -0.76 -3.87
N GLN A 12 -17.75 -1.17 -2.72
CA GLN A 12 -18.09 -0.22 -1.66
C GLN A 12 -16.80 0.31 -1.05
N LYS A 13 -16.28 1.39 -1.63
CA LYS A 13 -15.13 2.10 -1.08
C LYS A 13 -15.56 2.80 0.21
N LYS A 14 -14.84 2.57 1.29
CA LYS A 14 -14.96 3.34 2.53
C LYS A 14 -14.00 4.52 2.47
N ARG A 15 -14.43 5.69 2.95
CA ARG A 15 -13.56 6.86 3.09
C ARG A 15 -12.75 6.71 4.38
N LEU A 16 -11.44 6.91 4.26
CA LEU A 16 -10.53 6.98 5.40
C LEU A 16 -10.09 8.45 5.54
N ASN A 17 -10.21 8.99 6.75
CA ASN A 17 -9.63 10.28 7.11
C ASN A 17 -8.47 9.99 8.05
N LEU A 18 -7.35 10.69 7.86
CA LEU A 18 -6.10 10.47 8.59
C LEU A 18 -5.56 11.80 9.07
N ASP A 19 -5.14 11.84 10.33
CA ASP A 19 -4.30 12.89 10.86
C ASP A 19 -2.84 12.42 10.75
N LEU A 20 -1.99 13.27 10.17
CA LEU A 20 -0.57 12.99 9.97
C LEU A 20 0.25 14.08 10.64
N THR A 21 1.43 13.71 11.15
CA THR A 21 2.42 14.73 11.53
C THR A 21 2.86 15.50 10.29
N PRO A 22 3.34 16.75 10.43
CA PRO A 22 3.82 17.53 9.30
C PRO A 22 4.87 16.77 8.46
N GLU A 23 5.81 16.09 9.11
CA GLU A 23 6.89 15.35 8.45
C GLU A 23 6.37 14.16 7.64
N ALA A 24 5.36 13.45 8.17
CA ALA A 24 4.74 12.33 7.47
C ALA A 24 3.91 12.81 6.27
N TYR A 25 3.24 13.96 6.41
CA TYR A 25 2.51 14.59 5.32
C TYR A 25 3.45 15.04 4.19
N GLU A 26 4.56 15.70 4.54
CA GLU A 26 5.59 16.13 3.58
C GLU A 26 6.20 14.94 2.84
N LEU A 27 6.51 13.85 3.57
CA LEU A 27 6.98 12.61 2.97
C LEU A 27 5.96 12.05 1.96
N LEU A 28 4.68 11.97 2.35
CA LEU A 28 3.62 11.46 1.48
C LEU A 28 3.44 12.34 0.23
N GLN A 29 3.47 13.66 0.39
CA GLN A 29 3.39 14.62 -0.72
C GLN A 29 4.57 14.45 -1.69
N ARG A 30 5.80 14.32 -1.16
CA ARG A 30 6.99 14.11 -1.98
C ARG A 30 6.89 12.81 -2.78
N LEU A 31 6.53 11.69 -2.13
CA LEU A 31 6.39 10.39 -2.79
C LEU A 31 5.31 10.41 -3.88
N ALA A 32 4.19 11.09 -3.63
CA ALA A 32 3.14 11.29 -4.63
C ALA A 32 3.68 12.02 -5.86
N ASN A 33 4.38 13.15 -5.64
CA ASN A 33 4.95 13.95 -6.72
C ASN A 33 6.02 13.18 -7.53
N GLU A 34 6.98 12.54 -6.85
CA GLU A 34 8.06 11.78 -7.50
C GLU A 34 7.57 10.57 -8.30
N SER A 35 6.46 9.96 -7.87
CA SER A 35 5.87 8.80 -8.55
C SER A 35 4.78 9.14 -9.57
N GLY A 36 4.43 10.42 -9.73
CA GLY A 36 3.33 10.85 -10.59
C GLY A 36 1.95 10.36 -10.14
N LYS A 37 1.81 9.98 -8.86
CA LYS A 37 0.58 9.46 -8.25
C LYS A 37 -0.05 10.50 -7.33
N ASN A 38 -1.32 10.33 -6.97
CA ASN A 38 -1.89 11.08 -5.85
C ASN A 38 -1.59 10.39 -4.50
N MET A 39 -1.74 11.14 -3.41
CA MET A 39 -1.50 10.65 -2.04
C MET A 39 -2.30 9.39 -1.70
N ALA A 40 -3.56 9.31 -2.15
CA ALA A 40 -4.41 8.15 -1.87
C ALA A 40 -3.92 6.88 -2.59
N GLU A 41 -3.30 7.01 -3.77
CA GLU A 41 -2.66 5.89 -4.48
C GLU A 41 -1.38 5.43 -3.80
N VAL A 42 -0.57 6.38 -3.31
CA VAL A 42 0.62 6.07 -2.51
C VAL A 42 0.22 5.33 -1.22
N LEU A 43 -0.77 5.83 -0.47
CA LEU A 43 -1.29 5.17 0.73
C LEU A 43 -1.85 3.77 0.44
N ARG A 44 -2.61 3.60 -0.65
CA ARG A 44 -3.09 2.27 -1.08
C ARG A 44 -1.94 1.31 -1.39
N THR A 45 -0.88 1.81 -2.01
CA THR A 45 0.33 1.01 -2.27
C THR A 45 1.00 0.62 -0.95
N GLY A 46 1.15 1.55 -0.01
CA GLY A 46 1.68 1.29 1.32
C GLY A 46 0.87 0.24 2.10
N LEU A 47 -0.46 0.32 2.03
CA LEU A 47 -1.35 -0.68 2.65
C LEU A 47 -1.15 -2.09 2.05
N ALA A 48 -0.99 -2.18 0.73
CA ALA A 48 -0.73 -3.46 0.07
C ALA A 48 0.64 -4.05 0.49
N LEU A 49 1.68 -3.21 0.55
CA LEU A 49 3.01 -3.62 1.01
C LEU A 49 2.97 -4.11 2.47
N TYR A 50 2.24 -3.42 3.34
CA TYR A 50 2.04 -3.85 4.72
C TYR A 50 1.33 -5.21 4.78
N GLY A 51 0.29 -5.41 3.98
CA GLY A 51 -0.44 -6.68 3.91
C GLY A 51 0.47 -7.87 3.55
N ILE A 52 1.31 -7.72 2.52
CA ILE A 52 2.27 -8.77 2.12
C ILE A 52 3.29 -9.02 3.22
N ALA A 53 3.87 -7.97 3.81
CA ALA A 53 4.85 -8.13 4.86
C ALA A 53 4.25 -8.79 6.12
N HIS A 54 2.98 -8.51 6.41
CA HIS A 54 2.26 -9.11 7.53
C HIS A 54 1.96 -10.58 7.27
N GLU A 55 1.54 -10.96 6.07
CA GLU A 55 1.32 -12.36 5.70
C GLU A 55 2.62 -13.18 5.80
N GLU A 56 3.70 -12.68 5.20
CA GLU A 56 4.99 -13.35 5.18
C GLU A 56 5.60 -13.54 6.58
N SER A 57 5.32 -12.62 7.51
CA SER A 57 5.84 -12.73 8.87
C SER A 57 5.26 -13.91 9.65
N HIS A 58 4.06 -14.39 9.30
CA HIS A 58 3.47 -15.59 9.91
C HIS A 58 4.28 -16.86 9.59
N ASP A 59 4.98 -16.85 8.45
CA ASP A 59 5.84 -17.95 8.03
C ASP A 59 7.32 -17.72 8.42
N GLY A 60 7.60 -16.72 9.28
CA GLY A 60 8.95 -16.37 9.69
C GLY A 60 9.78 -15.69 8.59
N ARG A 61 9.13 -15.22 7.51
CA ARG A 61 9.79 -14.52 6.40
C ARG A 61 9.65 -13.00 6.57
N LYS A 62 10.48 -12.25 5.84
CA LYS A 62 10.52 -10.78 5.88
C LYS A 62 10.55 -10.22 4.46
N LEU A 63 9.99 -9.02 4.30
CA LEU A 63 10.08 -8.24 3.07
C LEU A 63 11.33 -7.37 3.11
N GLY A 64 12.12 -7.36 2.03
CA GLY A 64 13.36 -6.59 1.97
C GLY A 64 13.75 -6.13 0.58
N VAL A 65 14.61 -5.11 0.52
CA VAL A 65 15.27 -4.66 -0.71
C VAL A 65 16.56 -5.44 -0.86
N VAL A 66 16.68 -6.16 -1.98
CA VAL A 66 17.86 -6.95 -2.32
C VAL A 66 18.73 -6.16 -3.30
N LYS A 67 20.04 -6.15 -3.06
CA LYS A 67 21.04 -5.68 -4.02
C LYS A 67 22.07 -6.80 -4.20
N ASP A 68 22.31 -7.17 -5.45
CA ASP A 68 23.06 -8.37 -5.81
C ASP A 68 22.39 -9.59 -5.15
N ASP A 69 23.01 -10.19 -4.13
CA ASP A 69 22.46 -11.32 -3.35
C ASP A 69 22.31 -11.01 -1.86
N ARG A 70 22.29 -9.72 -1.49
CA ARG A 70 22.21 -9.28 -0.10
C ARG A 70 20.99 -8.41 0.14
N VAL A 71 20.29 -8.70 1.24
CA VAL A 71 19.26 -7.81 1.77
C VAL A 71 19.96 -6.57 2.34
N ILE A 72 19.63 -5.40 1.80
CA ILE A 72 20.21 -4.11 2.22
C ILE A 72 19.25 -3.27 3.05
N LYS A 73 17.94 -3.57 2.99
CA LYS A 73 16.89 -2.96 3.81
C LYS A 73 15.78 -3.98 4.05
N GLU A 74 15.14 -3.93 5.21
CA GLU A 74 13.97 -4.76 5.54
C GLU A 74 12.80 -3.86 5.94
N ILE A 75 11.58 -4.29 5.61
CA ILE A 75 10.35 -3.79 6.21
C ILE A 75 10.16 -4.59 7.49
N LEU A 76 10.27 -3.92 8.63
CA LEU A 76 9.97 -4.51 9.93
C LEU A 76 8.53 -4.17 10.30
N ILE A 77 7.72 -5.20 10.52
CA ILE A 77 6.42 -5.07 11.17
C ILE A 77 6.67 -5.40 12.64
N ALA A 78 6.54 -4.39 13.50
CA ALA A 78 6.65 -4.52 14.96
C ALA A 78 5.37 -5.12 15.55
#